data_AF-F2JJ22-F1
#
_entry.id   AF-F2JJ22-F1
#
_cell.length_a   1.000
_cell.length_b   1.000
_cell.length_c   1.000
_cell.angle_alpha   90.00
_cell.angle_beta   90.00
_cell.angle_gamma   90.00
#
_symmetry.space_group_name_H-M   'P 1'
#
loop_
_entity.id
_entity.type
_entity.pdbx_description
1 polymer ?
#
loop_
_entity_poly.entity_id
_entity_poly.type
_entity_poly.pdbx_seq_one_letter_code
_entity_poly.pdbx_strand_id
1 'polypeptide(L)'
;MKIVFINVPWMKYYTGEGDEEKLVPTCGYNFQHVNGYYYGYGEGLDQIALEQIDDGLANDTQVEDVTVVWTSKNREGENKVIGWYKKATIYREAKTYLSMDGERLFFKYSIVAPAAEALLLPVELRLLDAKEMSEGISFEKDEKIIADVAMYIHNYAGDKMNYLFAKKDLEGASILNFPEYEMYFAKADEFLAKDLYGKAVRCFNKAIVLEPELAIGYECKGSIFLSLKMYDEALEVYKKVLEIEPDNENAHYCLGLIYGLIGDYKNCVEEMNFYINRRKDDMNALAERGIAYYHLGEKELASKAFKKAYAAEPENLIFKQLVDCLG
;
A
#
# COMPACT_ATOMS: atom_id res chain seq x y z
N MET A 1 19.00 13.23 -26.46
CA MET A 1 17.77 13.03 -25.67
C MET A 1 17.66 14.20 -24.70
N LYS A 2 16.53 14.91 -24.67
CA LYS A 2 16.35 16.05 -23.75
C LYS A 2 16.00 15.49 -22.36
N ILE A 3 16.87 15.66 -21.37
CA ILE A 3 16.60 15.23 -19.99
C ILE A 3 16.62 16.43 -19.06
N VAL A 4 15.64 16.48 -18.16
CA VAL A 4 15.62 17.42 -17.04
C VAL A 4 15.50 16.64 -15.76
N PHE A 5 16.38 16.90 -14.80
CA PHE A 5 16.30 16.36 -13.46
C PHE A 5 15.67 17.38 -12.52
N ILE A 6 14.64 16.95 -11.81
CA ILE A 6 13.93 17.78 -10.84
C ILE A 6 14.03 17.10 -9.48
N ASN A 7 14.78 17.74 -8.58
CA ASN A 7 14.93 17.29 -7.21
C ASN A 7 13.77 17.78 -6.34
N VAL A 8 13.18 16.86 -5.60
CA VAL A 8 11.97 17.07 -4.80
C VAL A 8 12.33 16.84 -3.32
N PRO A 9 12.94 17.83 -2.63
CA PRO A 9 13.56 17.62 -1.32
C PRO A 9 12.59 17.22 -0.20
N TRP A 10 11.30 17.52 -0.37
CA TRP A 10 10.24 17.16 0.58
C TRP A 10 9.75 15.71 0.45
N MET A 11 10.04 15.03 -0.67
CA MET A 11 9.62 13.64 -0.92
C MET A 11 10.49 12.60 -0.21
N LYS A 12 11.30 13.00 0.79
CA LYS A 12 12.19 12.12 1.55
C LYS A 12 11.49 10.89 2.15
N TYR A 13 10.17 10.99 2.33
CA TYR A 13 9.30 9.98 2.94
C TYR A 13 8.19 9.48 2.00
N TYR A 14 8.16 9.94 0.74
CA TYR A 14 7.02 9.74 -0.14
C TYR A 14 6.90 8.28 -0.60
N THR A 15 6.14 7.49 0.16
CA THR A 15 5.77 6.10 -0.17
C THR A 15 4.44 6.03 -0.95
N GLY A 16 3.91 7.19 -1.37
CA GLY A 16 2.59 7.29 -2.00
C GLY A 16 1.42 7.24 -1.01
N GLU A 17 1.67 7.22 0.30
CA GLU A 17 0.64 7.07 1.32
C GLU A 17 0.79 8.02 2.51
N GLY A 18 -0.08 9.03 2.59
CA GLY A 18 -0.53 9.60 3.87
C GLY A 18 0.42 10.52 4.66
N ASP A 19 1.06 11.51 4.04
CA ASP A 19 1.71 12.62 4.75
C ASP A 19 0.83 13.89 4.71
N GLU A 20 -0.20 13.96 5.57
CA GLU A 20 -0.99 15.19 5.82
C GLU A 20 -0.42 16.08 6.94
N GLU A 21 0.72 15.74 7.54
CA GLU A 21 1.32 16.56 8.62
C GLU A 21 2.52 17.42 8.18
N LYS A 22 2.61 17.77 6.89
CA LYS A 22 3.41 18.91 6.45
C LYS A 22 2.58 19.78 5.51
N LEU A 23 2.76 21.10 5.63
CA LEU A 23 2.25 22.10 4.69
C LEU A 23 2.34 21.54 3.27
N VAL A 24 1.21 21.52 2.56
CA VAL A 24 1.11 21.14 1.15
C VAL A 24 2.30 21.79 0.43
N PRO A 25 3.20 21.00 -0.18
CA PRO A 25 4.37 21.58 -0.82
C PRO A 25 3.86 22.46 -1.95
N THR A 26 4.40 23.66 -2.03
CA THR A 26 4.15 24.62 -3.09
C THR A 26 4.65 24.14 -4.45
N CYS A 27 5.35 23.01 -4.52
CA CYS A 27 5.53 22.18 -5.71
C CYS A 27 4.88 20.80 -5.59
N GLY A 28 3.85 20.56 -6.40
CA GLY A 28 3.10 19.32 -6.48
C GLY A 28 3.41 18.58 -7.78
N TYR A 29 3.99 17.40 -7.64
CA TYR A 29 3.77 16.38 -8.65
C TYR A 29 2.27 16.04 -8.66
N ASN A 30 1.69 15.80 -9.83
CA ASN A 30 0.39 15.17 -9.93
C ASN A 30 0.47 13.96 -10.86
N PHE A 31 0.91 12.81 -10.32
CA PHE A 31 0.71 11.45 -10.88
C PHE A 31 -0.75 11.01 -10.60
N GLN A 32 -1.71 11.95 -10.50
CA GLN A 32 -3.12 11.66 -10.73
C GLN A 32 -3.41 11.89 -12.21
N HIS A 33 -3.92 10.85 -12.84
CA HIS A 33 -4.22 10.83 -14.25
C HIS A 33 -5.46 11.68 -14.49
N VAL A 34 -5.32 12.75 -15.27
CA VAL A 34 -6.42 13.60 -15.70
C VAL A 34 -6.48 13.56 -17.22
N ASN A 35 -7.53 12.92 -17.76
CA ASN A 35 -7.81 12.84 -19.21
C ASN A 35 -6.66 12.26 -20.07
N GLY A 36 -5.92 11.26 -19.59
CA GLY A 36 -4.81 10.66 -20.35
C GLY A 36 -3.43 11.21 -19.98
N TYR A 37 -3.35 12.24 -19.13
CA TYR A 37 -2.13 12.99 -18.89
C TYR A 37 -1.83 13.19 -17.41
N TYR A 38 -0.54 13.33 -17.12
CA TYR A 38 -0.03 13.78 -15.85
C TYR A 38 0.51 15.19 -15.96
N TYR A 39 0.45 15.90 -14.83
CA TYR A 39 0.80 17.29 -14.74
C TYR A 39 1.78 17.54 -13.59
N GLY A 40 2.78 18.39 -13.81
CA GLY A 40 3.71 18.86 -12.78
C GLY A 40 3.61 20.37 -12.63
N TYR A 41 3.42 20.85 -11.40
CA TYR A 41 3.33 22.28 -11.08
C TYR A 41 4.08 22.59 -9.78
N GLY A 42 4.74 23.76 -9.66
CA GLY A 42 5.33 24.10 -8.37
C GLY A 42 6.29 25.27 -8.23
N GLU A 43 6.49 25.72 -6.98
CA GLU A 43 7.59 26.60 -6.55
C GLU A 43 8.96 25.96 -6.83
N GLY A 44 9.87 26.74 -7.43
CA GLY A 44 11.17 26.28 -7.92
C GLY A 44 11.17 25.94 -9.41
N LEU A 45 10.01 25.66 -10.04
CA LEU A 45 9.94 25.44 -11.49
C LEU A 45 10.18 26.72 -12.29
N ASP A 46 10.03 27.90 -11.67
CA ASP A 46 10.39 29.21 -12.22
C ASP A 46 11.88 29.33 -12.61
N GLN A 47 12.72 28.41 -12.11
CA GLN A 47 14.14 28.32 -12.44
C GLN A 47 14.44 27.44 -13.66
N ILE A 48 13.42 26.85 -14.31
CA ILE A 48 13.63 26.11 -15.57
C ILE A 48 14.11 27.10 -16.63
N ALA A 49 15.30 26.90 -17.18
CA ALA A 49 15.77 27.59 -18.37
C ALA A 49 15.51 26.70 -19.59
N LEU A 50 14.41 26.95 -20.33
CA LEU A 50 14.04 26.12 -21.50
C LEU A 50 15.17 26.04 -22.52
N GLU A 51 15.92 27.12 -22.67
CA GLU A 51 17.05 27.26 -23.58
C GLU A 51 18.19 26.29 -23.23
N GLN A 52 18.30 25.83 -21.97
CA GLN A 52 19.28 24.82 -21.57
C GLN A 52 18.83 23.39 -21.90
N ILE A 53 17.53 23.18 -22.09
CA ILE A 53 16.92 21.87 -22.40
C ILE A 53 17.08 21.52 -23.87
N ASP A 54 16.99 22.53 -24.74
CA ASP A 54 16.97 22.37 -26.20
C ASP A 54 18.13 23.10 -26.89
N ASP A 55 19.27 23.25 -26.18
CA ASP A 55 20.49 23.90 -26.68
C ASP A 55 20.25 25.24 -27.41
N GLY A 56 19.36 26.07 -26.86
CA GLY A 56 18.99 27.38 -27.37
C GLY A 56 17.91 27.39 -28.45
N LEU A 57 17.35 26.24 -28.82
CA LEU A 57 16.27 26.09 -29.82
C LEU A 57 14.86 26.12 -29.23
N ALA A 58 14.73 26.33 -27.92
CA ALA A 58 13.46 26.37 -27.23
C ALA A 58 12.55 27.46 -27.82
N ASN A 59 11.26 27.13 -28.01
CA ASN A 59 10.26 28.15 -28.29
C ASN A 59 10.06 29.02 -27.03
N ASP A 60 9.65 30.27 -27.23
CA ASP A 60 9.38 31.21 -26.15
C ASP A 60 8.38 30.67 -25.11
N THR A 61 7.51 29.73 -25.51
CA THR A 61 6.41 29.22 -24.69
C THR A 61 6.51 27.76 -24.29
N GLN A 62 7.31 26.90 -24.95
CA GLN A 62 7.39 25.47 -24.60
C GLN A 62 8.59 24.72 -25.19
N VAL A 63 8.90 23.56 -24.61
CA VAL A 63 9.79 22.53 -25.17
C VAL A 63 9.09 21.17 -25.11
N GLU A 64 9.05 20.47 -26.25
CA GLU A 64 8.45 19.15 -26.41
C GLU A 64 9.50 18.03 -26.39
N ASP A 65 9.00 16.80 -26.20
CA ASP A 65 9.76 15.55 -26.18
C ASP A 65 10.89 15.54 -25.14
N VAL A 66 10.54 15.96 -23.92
CA VAL A 66 11.45 16.01 -22.78
C VAL A 66 11.23 14.78 -21.89
N THR A 67 12.32 14.13 -21.49
CA THR A 67 12.30 13.15 -20.40
C THR A 67 12.55 13.89 -19.08
N VAL A 68 11.53 14.00 -18.24
CA VAL A 68 11.65 14.61 -16.91
C VAL A 68 11.88 13.50 -15.90
N VAL A 69 12.98 13.56 -15.16
CA VAL A 69 13.35 12.58 -14.14
C VAL A 69 13.22 13.23 -12.77
N TRP A 70 12.41 12.62 -11.92
CA TRP A 70 12.16 13.08 -10.57
C TRP A 70 13.14 12.40 -9.62
N THR A 71 13.77 13.17 -8.73
CA THR A 71 14.68 12.64 -7.70
C THR A 71 14.28 13.11 -6.30
N SER A 72 14.61 12.34 -5.28
CA SER A 72 14.46 12.74 -3.87
C SER A 72 15.45 11.99 -2.98
N LYS A 73 15.83 12.61 -1.86
CA LYS A 73 16.65 11.96 -0.83
C LYS A 73 15.92 10.76 -0.23
N ASN A 74 16.60 9.65 0.05
CA ASN A 74 16.06 8.53 0.83
C ASN A 74 16.27 8.76 2.34
N ARG A 75 15.91 7.78 3.17
CA ARG A 75 16.07 7.85 4.64
C ARG A 75 17.53 8.02 5.07
N GLU A 76 18.46 7.48 4.30
CA GLU A 76 19.90 7.54 4.51
C GLU A 76 20.53 8.85 3.98
N GLY A 77 19.73 9.70 3.32
CA GLY A 77 20.15 10.99 2.80
C GLY A 77 20.70 10.94 1.36
N GLU A 78 20.68 9.77 0.72
CA GLU A 78 21.12 9.59 -0.65
C GLU A 78 20.04 10.06 -1.64
N ASN A 79 20.40 10.85 -2.66
CA ASN A 79 19.45 11.27 -3.69
C ASN A 79 19.17 10.09 -4.64
N LYS A 80 17.91 9.68 -4.77
CA LYS A 80 17.48 8.56 -5.61
C LYS A 80 16.52 9.03 -6.69
N VAL A 81 16.55 8.35 -7.84
CA VAL A 81 15.49 8.48 -8.84
C VAL A 81 14.20 7.87 -8.29
N ILE A 82 13.12 8.65 -8.33
CA ILE A 82 11.82 8.25 -7.78
C ILE A 82 10.74 8.05 -8.85
N GLY A 83 10.98 8.50 -10.08
CA GLY A 83 10.02 8.37 -11.17
C GLY A 83 10.41 9.23 -12.36
N TRP A 84 9.63 9.17 -13.43
CA TRP A 84 9.87 9.94 -14.66
C TRP A 84 8.61 10.22 -15.45
N TYR A 85 8.70 11.20 -16.34
CA TYR A 85 7.80 11.47 -17.44
C TYR A 85 8.57 11.38 -18.75
N LYS A 86 8.19 10.47 -19.65
CA LYS A 86 8.68 10.44 -21.03
C LYS A 86 7.73 11.25 -21.92
N LYS A 87 8.26 11.75 -23.04
CA LYS A 87 7.52 12.56 -24.03
C LYS A 87 6.77 13.74 -23.40
N ALA A 88 7.36 14.34 -22.36
CA ALA A 88 6.75 15.47 -21.68
C ALA A 88 6.89 16.74 -22.51
N THR A 89 5.92 17.64 -22.36
CA THR A 89 5.99 19.02 -22.81
C THR A 89 6.12 19.93 -21.60
N ILE A 90 7.14 20.76 -21.58
CA ILE A 90 7.33 21.79 -20.56
C ILE A 90 6.88 23.12 -21.15
N TYR A 91 5.82 23.68 -20.59
CA TYR A 91 5.30 25.00 -20.96
C TYR A 91 5.88 26.07 -20.06
N ARG A 92 6.09 27.25 -20.63
CA ARG A 92 6.47 28.50 -19.98
C ARG A 92 5.42 29.56 -20.28
N GLU A 93 4.89 30.16 -19.22
CA GLU A 93 3.97 31.28 -19.29
C GLU A 93 4.58 32.50 -18.60
N ALA A 94 4.69 33.61 -19.33
CA ALA A 94 5.08 34.89 -18.76
C ALA A 94 3.93 35.45 -17.89
N LYS A 95 4.24 35.79 -16.63
CA LYS A 95 3.34 36.48 -15.72
C LYS A 95 3.96 37.79 -15.28
N THR A 96 3.16 38.84 -15.29
CA THR A 96 3.52 40.14 -14.74
C THR A 96 2.71 40.39 -13.48
N TYR A 97 3.36 40.89 -12.44
CA TYR A 97 2.67 41.42 -11.26
C TYR A 97 3.22 42.80 -10.92
N LEU A 98 2.32 43.68 -10.47
CA LEU A 98 2.71 44.98 -9.95
C LEU A 98 3.25 44.81 -8.53
N SER A 99 4.47 45.29 -8.30
CA SER A 99 5.06 45.47 -6.97
C SER A 99 5.21 46.96 -6.66
N MET A 100 5.46 47.32 -5.40
CA MET A 100 5.65 48.72 -4.99
C MET A 100 6.82 49.41 -5.72
N ASP A 101 7.77 48.62 -6.25
CA ASP A 101 8.96 49.11 -6.95
C ASP A 101 8.87 49.00 -8.48
N GLY A 102 7.72 48.58 -9.04
CA GLY A 102 7.49 48.45 -10.48
C GLY A 102 6.89 47.11 -10.92
N GLU A 103 6.68 46.96 -12.24
CA GLU A 103 6.25 45.70 -12.85
C GLU A 103 7.40 44.68 -12.83
N ARG A 104 7.16 43.52 -12.23
CA ARG A 104 8.10 42.39 -12.26
C ARG A 104 7.56 41.31 -13.18
N LEU A 105 8.42 40.88 -14.11
CA LEU A 105 8.18 39.72 -14.95
C LEU A 105 8.70 38.47 -14.24
N PHE A 106 7.87 37.45 -14.12
CA PHE A 106 8.27 36.12 -13.71
C PHE A 106 7.68 35.09 -14.66
N PHE A 107 8.29 33.91 -14.73
CA PHE A 107 7.83 32.83 -15.57
C PHE A 107 7.21 31.73 -14.72
N LYS A 108 6.02 31.30 -15.10
CA LYS A 108 5.38 30.11 -14.55
C LYS A 108 5.61 28.95 -15.50
N TYR A 109 6.01 27.81 -14.96
CA TYR A 109 6.22 26.61 -15.75
C TYR A 109 5.22 25.53 -15.39
N SER A 110 4.90 24.69 -16.38
CA SER A 110 4.07 23.51 -16.18
C SER A 110 4.56 22.38 -17.06
N ILE A 111 4.52 21.16 -16.52
CA ILE A 111 5.00 19.96 -17.20
C ILE A 111 3.79 19.09 -17.48
N VAL A 112 3.62 18.62 -18.72
CA VAL A 112 2.52 17.73 -19.11
C VAL A 112 3.10 16.51 -19.81
N ALA A 113 2.66 15.31 -19.43
CA ALA A 113 3.14 14.08 -20.04
C ALA A 113 2.01 13.06 -20.23
N PRO A 114 2.05 12.22 -21.29
CA PRO A 114 1.10 11.13 -21.44
C PRO A 114 1.23 10.15 -20.28
N ALA A 115 0.11 9.65 -19.76
CA ALA A 115 0.12 8.76 -18.60
C ALA A 115 0.80 7.42 -18.87
N ALA A 116 0.66 6.89 -20.08
CA ALA A 116 1.36 5.66 -20.51
C ALA A 116 2.90 5.81 -20.54
N GLU A 117 3.40 7.04 -20.49
CA GLU A 117 4.82 7.38 -20.63
C GLU A 117 5.42 7.85 -19.30
N ALA A 118 4.63 7.81 -18.23
CA ALA A 118 4.97 8.33 -16.91
C ALA A 118 4.91 7.24 -15.84
N LEU A 119 5.84 7.27 -14.89
CA LEU A 119 5.89 6.29 -13.81
C LEU A 119 6.41 6.93 -12.53
N LEU A 120 5.74 6.63 -11.41
CA LEU A 120 6.30 6.77 -10.07
C LEU A 120 6.77 5.40 -9.60
N LEU A 121 8.02 5.33 -9.15
CA LEU A 121 8.57 4.09 -8.60
C LEU A 121 8.05 3.85 -7.17
N PRO A 122 7.59 2.63 -6.87
CA PRO A 122 7.52 2.11 -5.50
C PRO A 122 8.86 2.30 -4.78
N VAL A 123 8.83 2.47 -3.47
CA VAL A 123 10.01 2.85 -2.68
C VAL A 123 11.12 1.80 -2.80
N GLU A 124 10.72 0.54 -2.87
CA GLU A 124 11.58 -0.64 -2.97
C GLU A 124 12.33 -0.69 -4.30
N LEU A 125 11.82 -0.01 -5.33
CA LEU A 125 12.36 0.04 -6.68
C LEU A 125 13.17 1.31 -6.96
N ARG A 126 13.44 2.16 -5.96
CA ARG A 126 14.24 3.39 -6.09
C ARG A 126 15.72 3.12 -5.89
N LEU A 127 16.28 2.32 -6.78
CA LEU A 127 17.64 1.76 -6.63
C LEU A 127 18.73 2.65 -7.24
N LEU A 128 18.39 3.48 -8.23
CA LEU A 128 19.38 4.33 -8.91
C LEU A 128 19.74 5.56 -8.07
N ASP A 129 21.02 5.65 -7.74
CA ASP A 129 21.64 6.84 -7.15
C ASP A 129 21.74 7.97 -8.16
N ALA A 130 21.19 9.12 -7.79
CA ALA A 130 21.39 10.41 -8.45
C ALA A 130 22.51 11.21 -7.72
N LYS A 131 23.58 10.51 -7.34
CA LYS A 131 24.77 11.09 -6.70
C LYS A 131 25.37 12.08 -7.71
N GLU A 132 25.49 13.35 -7.32
CA GLU A 132 25.94 14.54 -8.09
C GLU A 132 24.86 15.55 -8.51
N MET A 133 23.56 15.25 -8.35
CA MET A 133 22.52 16.25 -8.64
C MET A 133 22.35 17.23 -7.46
N SER A 134 22.50 18.53 -7.76
CA SER A 134 22.31 19.61 -6.79
C SER A 134 20.85 19.72 -6.32
N GLU A 135 20.61 20.45 -5.22
CA GLU A 135 19.24 20.77 -4.81
C GLU A 135 18.60 21.72 -5.85
N GLY A 136 17.39 21.39 -6.31
CA GLY A 136 16.66 22.15 -7.33
C GLY A 136 16.56 21.45 -8.69
N ILE A 137 16.60 22.23 -9.77
CA ILE A 137 16.57 21.74 -11.15
C ILE A 137 18.01 21.64 -11.65
N SER A 138 18.39 20.47 -12.14
CA SER A 138 19.67 20.25 -12.79
C SER A 138 19.47 19.78 -14.23
N PHE A 139 20.22 20.39 -15.13
CA PHE A 139 20.32 19.97 -16.52
C PHE A 139 21.58 19.12 -16.64
N GLU A 140 21.41 17.83 -16.91
CA GLU A 140 22.55 16.95 -17.08
C GLU A 140 22.92 16.88 -18.56
N LYS A 141 24.20 17.08 -18.85
CA LYS A 141 24.77 16.96 -20.20
C LYS A 141 25.82 15.86 -20.28
N ASP A 142 26.18 15.23 -19.16
CA ASP A 142 27.07 14.07 -19.13
C ASP A 142 26.40 12.87 -19.82
N GLU A 143 26.98 12.46 -20.94
CA GLU A 143 26.49 11.35 -21.76
C GLU A 143 26.42 10.02 -20.99
N LYS A 144 27.30 9.82 -20.00
CA LYS A 144 27.33 8.60 -19.19
C LYS A 144 26.14 8.56 -18.23
N ILE A 145 25.87 9.67 -17.53
CA ILE A 145 24.72 9.77 -16.63
C ILE A 145 23.41 9.64 -17.43
N ILE A 146 23.35 10.30 -18.59
CA ILE A 146 22.23 10.19 -19.53
C ILE A 146 22.02 8.72 -19.96
N ALA A 147 23.09 8.00 -20.30
CA ALA A 147 23.02 6.60 -20.70
C ALA A 147 22.59 5.68 -19.55
N ASP A 148 23.11 5.88 -18.35
CA ASP A 148 22.76 5.09 -17.16
C ASP A 148 21.29 5.29 -16.77
N VAL A 149 20.81 6.52 -16.80
CA VAL A 149 19.40 6.86 -16.54
C VAL A 149 18.50 6.35 -17.65
N ALA A 150 18.90 6.50 -18.92
CA ALA A 150 18.16 5.97 -20.06
C ALA A 150 18.04 4.44 -19.98
N MET A 151 19.13 3.75 -19.64
CA MET A 151 19.16 2.30 -19.45
C MET A 151 18.32 1.88 -18.24
N TYR A 152 18.35 2.64 -17.15
CA TYR A 152 17.49 2.39 -15.99
C TYR A 152 16.01 2.54 -16.33
N ILE A 153 15.62 3.65 -16.96
CA ILE A 153 14.25 3.88 -17.43
C ILE A 153 13.84 2.79 -18.43
N HIS A 154 14.71 2.44 -19.38
CA HIS A 154 14.45 1.39 -20.37
C HIS A 154 14.36 0.00 -19.74
N ASN A 155 15.15 -0.33 -18.72
CA ASN A 155 15.06 -1.62 -18.03
C ASN A 155 13.77 -1.75 -17.22
N TYR A 156 13.27 -0.64 -16.67
CA TYR A 156 12.00 -0.61 -15.94
C TYR A 156 10.76 -0.50 -16.85
N ALA A 157 10.86 0.20 -17.99
CA ALA A 157 9.74 0.44 -18.88
C ALA A 157 9.71 -0.50 -20.11
N GLY A 158 10.86 -1.09 -20.49
CA GLY A 158 11.08 -1.90 -21.69
C GLY A 158 10.76 -1.19 -23.02
N ASP A 159 11.20 -1.79 -24.13
CA ASP A 159 10.40 -1.79 -25.37
C ASP A 159 9.51 -3.07 -25.46
N LYS A 160 9.85 -4.10 -24.67
CA LYS A 160 9.07 -5.32 -24.42
C LYS A 160 9.47 -5.98 -23.09
N MET A 161 9.26 -5.28 -21.97
CA MET A 161 9.05 -6.02 -20.73
C MET A 161 7.61 -5.83 -20.27
N ASN A 162 6.79 -6.77 -20.72
CA ASN A 162 5.60 -7.18 -19.99
C ASN A 162 6.10 -7.86 -18.71
N TYR A 163 5.63 -7.50 -17.51
CA TYR A 163 4.38 -8.02 -16.96
C TYR A 163 3.15 -7.10 -17.13
N LEU A 164 3.07 -6.42 -18.28
CA LEU A 164 1.99 -5.54 -18.74
C LEU A 164 1.85 -5.67 -20.28
N PHE A 165 0.95 -6.56 -20.72
CA PHE A 165 0.30 -6.68 -22.06
C PHE A 165 1.11 -6.56 -23.36
N ALA A 166 1.06 -7.60 -24.21
CA ALA A 166 1.67 -7.62 -25.54
C ALA A 166 0.86 -6.79 -26.55
N LYS A 167 1.48 -6.39 -27.66
CA LYS A 167 0.84 -5.62 -28.76
C LYS A 167 -0.42 -6.28 -29.34
N LYS A 168 -0.55 -7.61 -29.21
CA LYS A 168 -1.77 -8.37 -29.56
C LYS A 168 -2.90 -8.19 -28.52
N ASP A 169 -2.53 -7.95 -27.26
CA ASP A 169 -3.44 -7.65 -26.14
C ASP A 169 -3.89 -6.17 -26.15
N LEU A 170 -3.16 -5.30 -26.86
CA LEU A 170 -3.51 -3.88 -27.08
C LEU A 170 -4.47 -3.66 -28.26
N GLU A 171 -4.52 -4.59 -29.22
CA GLU A 171 -5.41 -4.48 -30.40
C GLU A 171 -6.70 -5.30 -30.27
N GLY A 172 -6.79 -6.20 -29.28
CA GLY A 172 -7.98 -6.95 -28.97
C GLY A 172 -8.23 -6.96 -27.46
N ALA A 173 -9.28 -6.28 -27.04
CA ALA A 173 -9.73 -6.14 -25.65
C ALA A 173 -9.42 -7.36 -24.75
N SER A 174 -8.46 -7.22 -23.84
CA SER A 174 -8.46 -7.97 -22.58
C SER A 174 -7.93 -7.06 -21.48
N ILE A 175 -8.80 -6.73 -20.53
CA ILE A 175 -8.51 -5.96 -19.32
C ILE A 175 -7.96 -6.96 -18.30
N LEU A 176 -6.66 -6.95 -18.00
CA LEU A 176 -6.19 -7.42 -16.67
C LEU A 176 -6.55 -6.33 -15.66
N ASN A 177 -7.68 -6.50 -14.99
CA ASN A 177 -7.95 -5.86 -13.72
C ASN A 177 -7.14 -6.59 -12.65
N PHE A 178 -6.11 -5.94 -12.10
CA PHE A 178 -5.78 -6.21 -10.71
C PHE A 178 -6.88 -5.53 -9.90
N PRO A 179 -7.70 -6.28 -9.15
CA PRO A 179 -8.79 -5.65 -8.45
C PRO A 179 -8.20 -4.76 -7.35
N GLU A 180 -8.62 -3.50 -7.35
CA GLU A 180 -8.00 -2.40 -6.58
C GLU A 180 -7.93 -2.69 -5.07
N TYR A 181 -8.74 -3.64 -4.58
CA TYR A 181 -8.70 -4.12 -3.19
C TYR A 181 -7.37 -4.79 -2.82
N GLU A 182 -6.71 -5.56 -3.70
CA GLU A 182 -5.48 -6.31 -3.38
C GLU A 182 -4.33 -5.39 -2.98
N MET A 183 -4.26 -4.20 -3.60
CA MET A 183 -3.31 -3.16 -3.21
C MET A 183 -3.52 -2.74 -1.75
N TYR A 184 -4.77 -2.62 -1.31
CA TYR A 184 -5.07 -2.26 0.08
C TYR A 184 -4.74 -3.38 1.07
N PHE A 185 -4.81 -4.66 0.66
CA PHE A 185 -4.30 -5.76 1.49
C PHE A 185 -2.78 -5.66 1.68
N ALA A 186 -2.01 -5.49 0.60
CA ALA A 186 -0.56 -5.38 0.70
C ALA A 186 -0.11 -4.22 1.60
N LYS A 187 -0.81 -3.08 1.52
CA LYS A 187 -0.56 -1.92 2.39
C LYS A 187 -0.96 -2.19 3.84
N ALA A 188 -2.07 -2.89 4.06
CA ALA A 188 -2.49 -3.27 5.40
C ALA A 188 -1.46 -4.18 6.06
N ASP A 189 -0.88 -5.14 5.33
CA ASP A 189 0.19 -6.02 5.83
C ASP A 189 1.44 -5.24 6.23
N GLU A 190 1.83 -4.22 5.45
CA GLU A 190 2.94 -3.33 5.81
C GLU A 190 2.68 -2.57 7.11
N PHE A 191 1.43 -2.11 7.32
CA PHE A 191 1.04 -1.44 8.55
C PHE A 191 0.98 -2.41 9.74
N LEU A 192 0.51 -3.64 9.52
CA LEU A 192 0.50 -4.69 10.54
C LEU A 192 1.92 -5.05 11.00
N ALA A 193 2.87 -5.16 10.08
CA ALA A 193 4.29 -5.41 10.40
C ALA A 193 4.93 -4.31 11.26
N LYS A 194 4.28 -3.15 11.38
CA LYS A 194 4.72 -1.99 12.18
C LYS A 194 3.82 -1.74 13.40
N ASP A 195 2.90 -2.66 13.71
CA ASP A 195 1.89 -2.52 14.77
C ASP A 195 0.97 -1.29 14.60
N LEU A 196 0.81 -0.79 13.38
CA LEU A 196 -0.04 0.36 13.05
C LEU A 196 -1.48 -0.08 12.75
N TYR A 197 -2.11 -0.72 13.73
CA TYR A 197 -3.43 -1.36 13.62
C TYR A 197 -4.53 -0.45 13.05
N GLY A 198 -4.60 0.81 13.50
CA GLY A 198 -5.61 1.75 13.00
C GLY A 198 -5.43 2.12 11.52
N LYS A 199 -4.20 2.08 10.99
CA LYS A 199 -3.92 2.28 9.56
C LYS A 199 -4.29 1.03 8.75
N ALA A 200 -3.93 -0.15 9.25
CA ALA A 200 -4.30 -1.42 8.63
C ALA A 200 -5.83 -1.58 8.49
N VAL A 201 -6.60 -1.26 9.55
CA VAL A 201 -8.07 -1.28 9.50
C VAL A 201 -8.63 -0.33 8.43
N ARG A 202 -8.03 0.85 8.24
CA ARG A 202 -8.46 1.77 7.18
C ARG A 202 -8.21 1.20 5.78
N CYS A 203 -7.10 0.49 5.59
CA CYS A 203 -6.82 -0.19 4.33
C CYS A 203 -7.83 -1.32 4.09
N PHE A 204 -8.09 -2.18 5.08
CA PHE A 204 -9.11 -3.22 4.94
C PHE A 204 -10.51 -2.65 4.70
N ASN A 205 -10.89 -1.53 5.33
CA ASN A 205 -12.15 -0.85 5.02
C ASN A 205 -12.23 -0.40 3.56
N LYS A 206 -11.14 0.13 2.98
CA LYS A 206 -11.10 0.49 1.56
C LYS A 206 -11.21 -0.75 0.66
N ALA A 207 -10.53 -1.83 1.02
CA ALA A 207 -10.62 -3.11 0.32
C ALA A 207 -12.07 -3.66 0.32
N ILE A 208 -12.74 -3.60 1.47
CA ILE A 208 -14.14 -4.00 1.65
C ILE A 208 -15.10 -3.13 0.85
N VAL A 209 -14.86 -1.81 0.76
CA VAL A 209 -15.71 -0.92 -0.07
C VAL A 209 -15.61 -1.30 -1.55
N LEU A 210 -14.42 -1.73 -2.00
CA LEU A 210 -14.18 -2.14 -3.37
C LEU A 210 -14.74 -3.53 -3.68
N GLU A 211 -14.60 -4.48 -2.74
CA GLU A 211 -15.18 -5.82 -2.83
C GLU A 211 -15.90 -6.21 -1.52
N PRO A 212 -17.20 -5.87 -1.40
CA PRO A 212 -17.97 -6.10 -0.18
C PRO A 212 -18.26 -7.58 0.14
N GLU A 213 -18.14 -8.46 -0.85
CA GLU A 213 -18.36 -9.91 -0.70
C GLU A 213 -17.03 -10.66 -0.53
N LEU A 214 -15.92 -9.95 -0.31
CA LEU A 214 -14.62 -10.56 -0.07
C LEU A 214 -14.40 -10.80 1.43
N ALA A 215 -14.69 -12.02 1.87
CA ALA A 215 -14.59 -12.46 3.26
C ALA A 215 -13.23 -12.13 3.92
N ILE A 216 -12.12 -12.33 3.21
CA ILE A 216 -10.76 -12.14 3.75
C ILE A 216 -10.54 -10.71 4.29
N GLY A 217 -11.21 -9.70 3.74
CA GLY A 217 -11.08 -8.31 4.21
C GLY A 217 -11.70 -8.10 5.58
N TYR A 218 -12.83 -8.75 5.80
CA TYR A 218 -13.49 -8.80 7.11
C TYR A 218 -12.68 -9.65 8.09
N GLU A 219 -12.16 -10.82 7.68
CA GLU A 219 -11.32 -11.65 8.56
C GLU A 219 -10.10 -10.91 9.09
N CYS A 220 -9.35 -10.24 8.22
CA CYS A 220 -8.17 -9.48 8.63
C CYS A 220 -8.54 -8.33 9.58
N LYS A 221 -9.66 -7.64 9.32
CA LYS A 221 -10.18 -6.59 10.21
C LYS A 221 -10.62 -7.16 11.57
N GLY A 222 -11.31 -8.29 11.58
CA GLY A 222 -11.76 -8.98 12.79
C GLY A 222 -10.59 -9.44 13.65
N SER A 223 -9.53 -9.95 13.03
CA SER A 223 -8.30 -10.37 13.71
C SER A 223 -7.61 -9.21 14.45
N ILE A 224 -7.59 -8.02 13.83
CA ILE A 224 -7.08 -6.81 14.48
C ILE A 224 -7.94 -6.42 15.69
N PHE A 225 -9.27 -6.43 15.56
CA PHE A 225 -10.13 -6.12 16.69
C PHE A 225 -9.98 -7.13 17.83
N LEU A 226 -9.84 -8.41 17.50
CA LEU A 226 -9.57 -9.46 18.49
C LEU A 226 -8.24 -9.23 19.22
N SER A 227 -7.17 -8.89 18.51
CA SER A 227 -5.85 -8.62 19.12
C SER A 227 -5.87 -7.38 20.03
N LEU A 228 -6.69 -6.38 19.67
CA LEU A 228 -6.95 -5.18 20.47
C LEU A 228 -7.97 -5.40 21.59
N LYS A 229 -8.51 -6.62 21.74
CA LYS A 229 -9.55 -6.98 22.72
C LYS A 229 -10.87 -6.21 22.57
N MET A 230 -11.13 -5.71 21.36
CA MET A 230 -12.39 -5.07 20.95
C MET A 230 -13.38 -6.16 20.52
N TYR A 231 -13.90 -6.89 21.52
CA TYR A 231 -14.64 -8.13 21.27
C TYR A 231 -15.99 -7.92 20.59
N ASP A 232 -16.71 -6.84 20.91
CA ASP A 232 -18.00 -6.54 20.30
C ASP A 232 -17.85 -6.24 18.80
N GLU A 233 -16.84 -5.44 18.44
CA GLU A 233 -16.52 -5.11 17.05
C GLU A 233 -15.99 -6.33 16.28
N ALA A 234 -15.14 -7.16 16.92
CA ALA A 234 -14.66 -8.40 16.31
C ALA A 234 -15.83 -9.36 16.02
N LEU A 235 -16.78 -9.48 16.95
CA LEU A 235 -17.95 -10.34 16.80
C LEU A 235 -18.86 -9.90 15.65
N GLU A 236 -19.10 -8.59 15.50
CA GLU A 236 -19.85 -8.05 14.36
C GLU A 236 -19.15 -8.38 13.02
N VAL A 237 -17.83 -8.18 12.97
CA VAL A 237 -17.05 -8.42 11.75
C VAL A 237 -16.99 -9.90 11.37
N TYR A 238 -16.75 -10.81 12.31
CA TYR A 238 -16.72 -12.24 12.01
C TYR A 238 -18.10 -12.83 11.70
N LYS A 239 -19.18 -12.29 12.28
CA LYS A 239 -20.53 -12.62 11.81
C LYS A 239 -20.72 -12.21 10.35
N LYS A 240 -20.19 -11.06 9.94
CA LYS A 240 -20.23 -10.66 8.54
C LYS A 240 -19.45 -11.61 7.63
N VAL A 241 -18.32 -12.15 8.09
CA VAL A 241 -17.60 -13.22 7.37
C VAL A 241 -18.51 -14.42 7.14
N LEU A 242 -19.22 -14.90 8.17
CA LEU A 242 -20.13 -16.04 8.05
C LEU A 242 -21.41 -15.75 7.25
N GLU A 243 -21.84 -14.49 7.14
CA GLU A 243 -22.91 -14.13 6.19
C GLU A 243 -22.47 -14.32 4.73
N ILE A 244 -21.20 -14.04 4.43
CA ILE A 244 -20.61 -14.13 3.08
C ILE A 244 -20.18 -15.58 2.79
N GLU A 245 -19.46 -16.19 3.74
CA GLU A 245 -18.92 -17.55 3.67
C GLU A 245 -19.37 -18.35 4.91
N PRO A 246 -20.58 -18.96 4.89
CA PRO A 246 -21.11 -19.70 6.03
C PRO A 246 -20.30 -20.92 6.47
N ASP A 247 -19.39 -21.39 5.62
CA ASP A 247 -18.53 -22.54 5.90
C ASP A 247 -17.08 -22.14 6.28
N ASN A 248 -16.80 -20.86 6.48
CA ASN A 248 -15.46 -20.37 6.77
C ASN A 248 -14.96 -20.86 8.15
N GLU A 249 -14.04 -21.83 8.13
CA GLU A 249 -13.49 -22.49 9.32
C GLU A 249 -12.86 -21.48 10.30
N ASN A 250 -12.11 -20.51 9.78
CA ASN A 250 -11.39 -19.55 10.59
C ASN A 250 -12.34 -18.59 11.32
N ALA A 251 -13.40 -18.13 10.67
CA ALA A 251 -14.43 -17.32 11.30
C ALA A 251 -15.15 -18.06 12.44
N HIS A 252 -15.49 -19.35 12.24
CA HIS A 252 -16.06 -20.18 13.31
C HIS A 252 -15.10 -20.33 14.49
N TYR A 253 -13.80 -20.57 14.23
CA TYR A 253 -12.80 -20.63 15.29
C TYR A 253 -12.70 -19.31 16.07
N CYS A 254 -12.58 -18.18 15.37
CA CYS A 254 -12.46 -16.86 15.98
C CYS A 254 -13.73 -16.46 16.76
N LEU A 255 -14.93 -16.74 16.24
CA LEU A 255 -16.17 -16.52 16.99
C LEU A 255 -16.23 -17.40 18.24
N GLY A 256 -15.84 -18.67 18.14
CA GLY A 256 -15.74 -19.55 19.30
C GLY A 256 -14.83 -18.97 20.40
N LEU A 257 -13.65 -18.46 20.01
CA LEU A 257 -12.74 -17.79 20.94
C LEU A 257 -13.36 -16.53 21.56
N ILE A 258 -13.95 -15.65 20.73
CA ILE A 258 -14.58 -14.41 21.18
C ILE A 258 -15.70 -14.70 22.17
N TYR A 259 -16.59 -15.64 21.86
CA TYR A 259 -17.68 -16.06 22.74
C TYR A 259 -17.17 -16.61 24.07
N GLY A 260 -16.09 -17.41 24.07
CA GLY A 260 -15.45 -17.87 25.29
C GLY A 260 -14.89 -16.72 26.14
N LEU A 261 -14.27 -15.72 25.50
CA LEU A 261 -13.69 -14.55 26.17
C LEU A 261 -14.74 -13.62 26.78
N ILE A 262 -15.91 -13.47 26.15
CA ILE A 262 -17.02 -12.66 26.68
C ILE A 262 -17.97 -13.43 27.61
N GLY A 263 -17.71 -14.73 27.82
CA GLY A 263 -18.46 -15.59 28.74
C GLY A 263 -19.75 -16.21 28.17
N ASP A 264 -19.96 -16.11 26.86
CA ASP A 264 -21.07 -16.79 26.17
C ASP A 264 -20.65 -18.21 25.78
N TYR A 265 -20.50 -19.06 26.80
CA TYR A 265 -19.97 -20.41 26.64
C TYR A 265 -20.86 -21.32 25.79
N LYS A 266 -22.17 -21.02 25.69
CA LYS A 266 -23.09 -21.78 24.85
C LYS A 266 -22.75 -21.59 23.37
N ASN A 267 -22.68 -20.33 22.92
CA ASN A 267 -22.31 -20.04 21.54
C ASN A 267 -20.85 -20.46 21.25
N CYS A 268 -19.94 -20.32 22.20
CA CYS A 268 -18.57 -20.86 22.09
C CYS A 268 -18.55 -22.35 21.71
N VAL A 269 -19.35 -23.18 22.40
CA VAL A 269 -19.44 -24.63 22.11
C VAL A 269 -20.01 -24.88 20.72
N GLU A 270 -21.04 -24.14 20.30
CA GLU A 270 -21.65 -24.27 18.98
C GLU A 270 -20.63 -24.01 17.86
N GLU A 271 -19.91 -22.88 17.93
CA GLU A 271 -18.90 -22.50 16.93
C GLU A 271 -17.70 -23.46 16.93
N MET A 272 -17.19 -23.84 18.11
CA MET A 272 -16.09 -24.79 18.23
C MET A 272 -16.46 -26.19 17.73
N ASN A 273 -17.72 -26.61 17.89
CA ASN A 273 -18.20 -27.88 17.32
C ASN A 273 -18.14 -27.86 15.79
N PHE A 274 -18.56 -26.75 15.17
CA PHE A 274 -18.48 -26.60 13.72
C PHE A 274 -17.04 -26.71 13.21
N TYR A 275 -16.12 -26.00 13.86
CA TYR A 275 -14.70 -25.99 13.51
C TYR A 275 -14.04 -27.37 13.70
N ILE A 276 -14.18 -27.98 14.88
CA ILE A 276 -13.54 -29.26 15.23
C ILE A 276 -14.06 -30.42 14.35
N ASN A 277 -15.30 -30.36 13.88
CA ASN A 277 -15.83 -31.39 12.98
C ASN A 277 -15.04 -31.49 11.67
N ARG A 278 -14.42 -30.38 11.23
CA ARG A 278 -13.54 -30.30 10.04
C ARG A 278 -12.07 -30.46 10.43
N ARG A 279 -11.64 -29.86 11.53
CA ARG A 279 -10.26 -29.93 12.07
C ARG A 279 -10.21 -30.79 13.33
N LYS A 280 -10.36 -32.11 13.17
CA LYS A 280 -10.46 -33.06 14.30
C LYS A 280 -9.19 -33.17 15.14
N ASP A 281 -8.07 -32.75 14.59
CA ASP A 281 -6.73 -32.88 15.18
C ASP A 281 -6.24 -31.57 15.84
N ASP A 282 -7.04 -30.50 15.82
CA ASP A 282 -6.71 -29.26 16.54
C ASP A 282 -7.02 -29.41 18.04
N MET A 283 -5.97 -29.72 18.81
CA MET A 283 -6.08 -29.94 20.25
C MET A 283 -6.32 -28.65 21.03
N ASN A 284 -5.92 -27.48 20.49
CA ASN A 284 -6.19 -26.19 21.12
C ASN A 284 -7.69 -25.88 21.04
N ALA A 285 -8.30 -25.98 19.86
CA ALA A 285 -9.75 -25.80 19.73
C ALA A 285 -10.55 -26.81 20.59
N LEU A 286 -10.05 -28.05 20.69
CA LEU A 286 -10.64 -29.04 21.57
C LEU A 286 -10.57 -28.62 23.06
N ALA A 287 -9.42 -28.09 23.49
CA ALA A 287 -9.23 -27.57 24.84
C ALA A 287 -10.11 -26.34 25.11
N GLU A 288 -10.21 -25.39 24.17
CA GLU A 288 -11.08 -24.21 24.28
C GLU A 288 -12.55 -24.60 24.46
N ARG A 289 -13.04 -25.57 23.67
CA ARG A 289 -14.38 -26.14 23.87
C ARG A 289 -14.52 -26.82 25.25
N GLY A 290 -13.48 -27.49 25.72
CA GLY A 290 -13.44 -28.09 27.06
C GLY A 290 -13.57 -27.04 28.17
N ILE A 291 -12.92 -25.88 28.03
CA ILE A 291 -13.05 -24.73 28.94
C ILE A 291 -14.50 -24.24 28.94
N ALA A 292 -15.12 -24.08 27.77
CA ALA A 292 -16.52 -23.69 27.68
C ALA A 292 -17.47 -24.71 28.37
N TYR A 293 -17.26 -26.01 28.17
CA TYR A 293 -18.03 -27.05 28.89
C TYR A 293 -17.86 -26.97 30.40
N TYR A 294 -16.64 -26.70 30.89
CA TYR A 294 -16.40 -26.54 32.32
C TYR A 294 -17.23 -25.40 32.92
N HIS A 295 -17.25 -24.24 32.25
CA HIS A 295 -18.04 -23.10 32.68
C HIS A 295 -19.56 -23.31 32.58
N LEU A 296 -20.01 -24.17 31.66
CA LEU A 296 -21.41 -24.62 31.58
C LEU A 296 -21.78 -25.67 32.64
N GLY A 297 -20.82 -26.18 33.42
CA GLY A 297 -21.03 -27.23 34.42
C GLY A 297 -20.98 -28.66 33.85
N GLU A 298 -20.70 -28.83 32.56
CA GLU A 298 -20.61 -30.10 31.84
C GLU A 298 -19.26 -30.78 32.06
N LYS A 299 -18.95 -31.10 33.32
CA LYS A 299 -17.61 -31.56 33.76
C LYS A 299 -17.11 -32.82 33.05
N GLU A 300 -18.01 -33.75 32.71
CA GLU A 300 -17.63 -34.98 32.02
C GLU A 300 -17.11 -34.70 30.59
N LEU A 301 -17.78 -33.79 29.87
CA LEU A 301 -17.39 -33.37 28.53
C LEU A 301 -16.08 -32.59 28.57
N ALA A 302 -15.92 -31.69 29.54
CA ALA A 302 -14.67 -30.96 29.78
C ALA A 302 -13.50 -31.92 30.05
N SER A 303 -13.68 -32.89 30.96
CA SER A 303 -12.64 -33.88 31.30
C SER A 303 -12.23 -34.71 30.09
N LYS A 304 -13.20 -35.13 29.28
CA LYS A 304 -12.93 -35.88 28.05
C LYS A 304 -12.11 -35.04 27.06
N ALA A 305 -12.45 -33.76 26.90
CA ALA A 305 -11.73 -32.86 26.01
C ALA A 305 -10.28 -32.63 26.46
N PHE A 306 -10.06 -32.25 27.72
CA PHE A 306 -8.73 -31.98 28.26
C PHE A 306 -7.82 -33.21 28.25
N LYS A 307 -8.35 -34.37 28.66
CA LYS A 307 -7.57 -35.63 28.63
C LYS A 307 -7.17 -36.00 27.21
N LYS A 308 -8.04 -35.80 26.22
CA LYS A 308 -7.72 -36.06 24.82
C LYS A 308 -6.65 -35.10 24.30
N ALA A 309 -6.75 -33.80 24.60
CA ALA A 309 -5.75 -32.80 24.22
C ALA A 309 -4.38 -33.12 24.86
N TYR A 310 -4.34 -33.39 26.16
CA TYR A 310 -3.10 -33.75 26.87
C TYR A 310 -2.51 -35.08 26.40
N ALA A 311 -3.33 -36.09 26.08
CA ALA A 311 -2.82 -37.35 25.55
C ALA A 311 -2.16 -37.20 24.17
N ALA A 312 -2.64 -36.25 23.37
CA ALA A 312 -2.04 -35.93 22.07
C ALA A 312 -0.75 -35.09 22.20
N GLU A 313 -0.71 -34.18 23.17
CA GLU A 313 0.46 -33.32 23.45
C GLU A 313 0.86 -33.35 24.94
N PRO A 314 1.52 -34.42 25.43
CA PRO A 314 1.84 -34.59 26.85
C PRO A 314 2.84 -33.56 27.41
N GLU A 315 3.63 -32.94 26.55
CA GLU A 315 4.61 -31.91 26.94
C GLU A 315 3.97 -30.52 27.07
N ASN A 316 2.70 -30.36 26.65
CA ASN A 316 2.00 -29.08 26.72
C ASN A 316 1.53 -28.81 28.17
N LEU A 317 2.25 -27.92 28.85
CA LEU A 317 1.99 -27.57 30.26
C LEU A 317 0.58 -27.00 30.49
N ILE A 318 0.00 -26.31 29.49
CA ILE A 318 -1.35 -25.76 29.59
C ILE A 318 -2.38 -26.90 29.63
N PHE A 319 -2.24 -27.88 28.74
CA PHE A 319 -3.16 -29.03 28.74
C PHE A 319 -3.07 -29.85 30.03
N LYS A 320 -1.86 -30.00 30.58
CA LYS A 320 -1.67 -30.62 31.88
C LYS A 320 -2.44 -29.87 32.98
N GLN A 321 -2.29 -28.55 33.05
CA GLN A 321 -3.01 -27.72 34.01
C GLN A 321 -4.53 -27.86 33.86
N LEU A 322 -5.05 -27.88 32.62
CA LEU A 322 -6.49 -28.06 32.37
C LEU A 322 -7.00 -29.42 32.89
N VAL A 323 -6.22 -30.49 32.74
CA VAL A 323 -6.57 -31.80 33.33
C VAL A 323 -6.59 -31.74 34.86
N ASP A 324 -5.57 -31.14 35.46
CA ASP A 324 -5.43 -31.00 36.92
C ASP A 324 -6.52 -30.09 37.53
N CYS A 325 -7.07 -29.14 36.76
CA CYS A 325 -8.17 -28.27 37.23
C CYS A 325 -9.50 -29.01 37.49
N LEU A 326 -9.65 -30.25 37.02
CA LEU A 326 -10.88 -31.03 37.16
C LEU A 326 -10.88 -32.04 38.31
N GLY A 327 -9.76 -32.23 39.03
CA GLY A 327 -9.63 -33.15 40.16
C GLY A 327 -8.25 -33.77 40.25
#